data_AF-A0A812UTC3-F1
#
_entry.id   AF-A0A812UTC3-F1
#
_cell.length_a   1.000
_cell.length_b   1.000
_cell.length_c   1.000
_cell.angle_alpha   90.00
_cell.angle_beta   90.00
_cell.angle_gamma   90.00
#
_symmetry.space_group_name_H-M   'P 1'
#
loop_
_entity.id
_entity.type
_entity.pdbx_description
1 polymer ?
#
loop_
_entity_poly.entity_id
_entity_poly.type
_entity_poly.pdbx_seq_one_letter_code
_entity_poly.pdbx_strand_id
1 'polypeptide(L)'
;FWGKTDKCGVTEPGGACKSGDEPTGAFDCTYTYKKVGEISIDDLEGIPSFGALMKSGGYEYSRSTDKGKKMHFWDDKESPEANQRRIDRVLQKFQEKYPEQPVLEDPPCDFDLTKFYPNFPKGTFG
;
A
#
# COMPACT_ATOMS: atom_id res chain seq x y z
N PHE A 1 -17.12 -3.22 7.50
CA PHE A 1 -16.02 -4.16 7.20
C PHE A 1 -16.25 -5.57 7.77
N TRP A 2 -17.49 -6.09 7.73
CA TRP A 2 -17.81 -7.44 8.20
C TRP A 2 -18.68 -8.10 7.12
N GLY A 3 -18.19 -9.18 6.50
CA GLY A 3 -18.84 -9.78 5.33
C GLY A 3 -17.97 -10.73 4.51
N LYS A 4 -16.75 -11.07 4.97
CA LYS A 4 -15.99 -12.20 4.42
C LYS A 4 -16.74 -13.48 4.80
N THR A 5 -17.61 -13.92 3.91
CA THR A 5 -18.23 -15.25 3.96
C THR A 5 -17.36 -16.21 3.14
N ASP A 6 -17.42 -17.50 3.45
CA ASP A 6 -16.67 -18.50 2.68
C ASP A 6 -17.04 -18.47 1.18
N LYS A 7 -18.27 -18.07 0.86
CA LYS A 7 -18.73 -17.85 -0.52
C LYS A 7 -17.94 -16.75 -1.25
N CYS A 8 -17.60 -15.66 -0.56
CA CYS A 8 -16.87 -14.54 -1.13
C CYS A 8 -15.43 -14.93 -1.52
N GLY A 9 -14.75 -15.76 -0.71
CA GLY A 9 -13.40 -16.24 -1.03
C GLY A 9 -13.35 -17.21 -2.21
N VAL A 10 -14.49 -17.84 -2.56
CA VAL A 10 -14.59 -18.71 -3.75
C VAL A 10 -14.89 -17.89 -5.00
N THR A 11 -15.72 -16.85 -4.91
CA THR A 11 -16.07 -16.01 -6.07
C THR A 11 -15.02 -14.94 -6.37
N GLU A 12 -14.34 -14.45 -5.35
CA GLU A 12 -13.33 -13.40 -5.43
C GLU A 12 -12.04 -13.89 -4.74
N PRO A 13 -11.35 -14.90 -5.31
CA PRO A 13 -10.15 -15.48 -4.71
C PRO A 13 -9.00 -14.47 -4.57
N GLY A 14 -9.07 -13.36 -5.33
CA GLY A 14 -8.02 -12.35 -5.43
C GLY A 14 -6.80 -12.87 -6.18
N GLY A 15 -5.80 -12.03 -6.40
CA GLY A 15 -4.64 -12.37 -7.23
C GLY A 15 -3.53 -13.16 -6.53
N ALA A 16 -3.72 -13.64 -5.31
CA ALA A 16 -2.66 -14.31 -4.56
C ALA A 16 -2.51 -15.78 -5.01
N CYS A 17 -1.37 -16.12 -5.61
CA CYS A 17 -1.06 -17.49 -5.95
C CYS A 17 -0.88 -18.37 -4.70
N LYS A 18 -1.07 -19.69 -4.84
CA LYS A 18 -0.75 -20.63 -3.77
C LYS A 18 0.75 -20.64 -3.52
N SER A 19 1.13 -20.97 -2.28
CA SER A 19 2.54 -21.05 -1.91
C SER A 19 3.29 -22.05 -2.80
N GLY A 20 4.29 -21.56 -3.53
CA GLY A 20 5.12 -22.36 -4.43
C GLY A 20 4.68 -22.36 -5.89
N ASP A 21 3.53 -21.78 -6.22
CA ASP A 21 3.11 -21.59 -7.61
C ASP A 21 3.74 -20.32 -8.18
N GLU A 22 4.16 -20.37 -9.46
CA GLU A 22 4.59 -19.19 -10.18
C GLU A 22 3.39 -18.36 -10.64
N PRO A 23 3.45 -17.01 -10.60
CA PRO A 23 2.40 -16.15 -11.12
C PRO A 23 2.04 -16.48 -12.58
N THR A 24 0.76 -16.76 -12.81
CA THR A 24 0.26 -17.07 -14.16
C THR A 24 -0.28 -15.83 -14.87
N GLY A 25 -0.57 -14.77 -14.12
CA GLY A 25 -1.25 -13.57 -14.60
C GLY A 25 -2.77 -13.73 -14.68
N ALA A 26 -3.32 -14.87 -14.27
CA ALA A 26 -4.76 -15.07 -14.12
C ALA A 26 -5.30 -14.27 -12.91
N PHE A 27 -6.60 -13.99 -12.92
CA PHE A 27 -7.26 -13.19 -11.88
C PHE A 27 -7.15 -13.80 -10.48
N ASP A 28 -6.97 -15.12 -10.39
CA ASP A 28 -6.83 -15.92 -9.17
C ASP A 28 -5.37 -16.24 -8.81
N CYS A 29 -4.42 -15.87 -9.66
CA CYS A 29 -2.98 -16.08 -9.46
C CYS A 29 -2.15 -15.08 -10.28
N THR A 30 -2.05 -13.86 -9.75
CA THR A 30 -1.35 -12.72 -10.33
C THR A 30 -0.02 -12.43 -9.64
N TYR A 31 0.13 -12.77 -8.35
CA TYR A 31 1.34 -12.46 -7.59
C TYR A 31 1.69 -13.53 -6.55
N THR A 32 2.99 -13.65 -6.28
CA THR A 32 3.55 -14.21 -5.05
C THR A 32 4.35 -13.11 -4.35
N TYR A 33 4.62 -13.28 -3.06
CA TYR A 33 5.51 -12.38 -2.34
C TYR A 33 6.24 -13.13 -1.24
N LYS A 34 7.41 -12.61 -0.86
CA LYS A 34 8.16 -13.06 0.30
C LYS A 34 8.24 -11.91 1.29
N LYS A 35 7.78 -12.12 2.52
CA LYS A 35 7.93 -11.11 3.58
C LYS A 35 9.41 -11.04 3.98
N VAL A 36 10.02 -9.86 3.82
CA VAL A 36 11.44 -9.62 4.12
C VAL A 36 11.68 -8.62 5.25
N GLY A 37 10.64 -7.92 5.67
CA GLY A 37 10.69 -6.93 6.73
C GLY A 37 9.44 -6.06 6.74
N GLU A 38 9.37 -5.15 7.70
CA GLU A 38 8.34 -4.10 7.76
C GLU A 38 8.85 -2.88 8.54
N ILE A 39 8.33 -1.72 8.17
CA ILE A 39 8.39 -0.48 8.94
C ILE A 39 6.95 -0.02 9.18
N SER A 40 6.73 0.67 10.30
CA SER A 40 5.46 1.30 10.60
C SER A 40 5.50 2.81 10.30
N ILE A 41 4.33 3.44 10.18
CA ILE A 41 4.27 4.91 10.17
C ILE A 41 4.78 5.48 11.50
N ASP A 42 4.58 4.76 12.60
CA ASP A 42 5.14 5.10 13.91
C ASP A 42 6.69 5.17 13.84
N ASP A 43 7.34 4.21 13.17
CA ASP A 43 8.80 4.20 12.94
C ASP A 43 9.26 5.42 12.12
N LEU A 44 8.44 5.85 11.14
CA LEU A 44 8.73 6.98 10.25
C LEU A 44 8.60 8.31 10.96
N GLU A 45 7.59 8.47 11.79
CA GLU A 45 7.25 9.71 12.49
C GLU A 45 7.90 9.80 13.87
N GLY A 46 8.57 8.73 14.32
CA GLY A 46 9.22 8.66 15.62
C GLY A 46 8.23 8.73 16.78
N ILE A 47 6.99 8.28 16.57
CA ILE A 47 5.95 8.27 17.60
C ILE A 47 5.90 6.91 18.29
N PRO A 48 5.69 6.84 19.62
CA PRO A 48 5.69 5.55 20.33
C PRO A 48 4.51 4.64 19.96
N SER A 49 3.38 5.24 19.57
CA SER A 49 2.19 4.60 19.06
C SER A 49 1.17 5.66 18.66
N PHE A 50 0.24 5.31 17.79
CA PHE A 50 -0.97 6.12 17.55
C PHE A 50 -1.70 6.52 18.84
N GLY A 51 -1.80 5.61 19.82
CA GLY A 51 -2.42 5.90 21.11
C GLY A 51 -1.69 6.99 21.91
N ALA A 52 -0.35 7.01 21.86
CA ALA A 52 0.45 8.06 22.49
C ALA A 52 0.31 9.41 21.77
N LEU A 53 0.24 9.40 20.44
CA LEU A 53 -0.03 10.59 19.63
C LEU A 53 -1.34 11.26 20.07
N MET A 54 -2.43 10.48 20.11
CA MET A 54 -3.76 10.97 20.51
C MET A 54 -3.76 11.49 21.96
N LYS A 55 -3.16 10.77 22.92
CA LYS A 55 -3.04 11.23 24.32
C LYS A 55 -2.26 12.54 24.46
N SER A 56 -1.30 12.79 23.56
CA SER A 56 -0.55 14.04 23.53
C SER A 56 -1.30 15.20 22.86
N GLY A 57 -2.53 14.97 22.38
CA GLY A 57 -3.32 15.96 21.64
C GLY A 57 -2.89 16.14 20.18
N GLY A 58 -2.19 15.15 19.62
CA GLY A 58 -1.91 15.03 18.20
C GLY A 58 -3.00 14.25 17.46
N TYR A 59 -2.91 14.25 16.13
CA TYR A 59 -3.76 13.47 15.24
C TYR A 59 -3.03 13.27 13.90
N GLU A 60 -3.34 12.20 13.19
CA GLU A 60 -2.62 11.85 11.96
C GLU A 60 -2.91 12.79 10.80
N TYR A 61 -4.15 13.27 10.72
CA TYR A 61 -4.60 14.09 9.61
C TYR A 61 -5.90 14.84 9.94
N SER A 62 -6.01 16.07 9.47
CA SER A 62 -7.25 16.85 9.44
C SER A 62 -7.49 17.35 8.01
N ARG A 63 -8.70 17.10 7.49
CA ARG A 63 -9.12 17.57 6.16
C ARG A 63 -9.15 19.09 6.05
N SER A 64 -9.45 19.80 7.14
CA SER A 64 -9.56 21.27 7.12
C SER A 64 -8.21 21.96 6.98
N THR A 65 -7.13 21.32 7.41
CA THR A 65 -5.77 21.86 7.35
C THR A 65 -4.88 21.12 6.37
N ASP A 66 -5.38 20.03 5.77
CA ASP A 66 -4.65 19.05 4.96
C ASP A 66 -3.36 18.54 5.62
N LYS A 67 -3.36 18.43 6.96
CA LYS A 67 -2.17 18.17 7.77
C LYS A 67 -2.47 17.39 9.02
N GLY A 68 -1.47 16.69 9.54
CA GLY A 68 -1.47 16.14 10.88
C GLY A 68 -1.10 17.17 11.94
N LYS A 69 -1.09 16.73 13.20
CA LYS A 69 -0.61 17.51 14.34
C LYS A 69 0.28 16.61 15.19
N LYS A 70 1.54 17.02 15.37
CA LYS A 70 2.62 16.21 15.98
C LYS A 70 2.97 14.94 15.18
N MET A 71 2.54 14.91 13.93
CA MET A 71 2.80 13.90 12.92
C MET A 71 2.59 14.59 11.57
N HIS A 72 3.45 14.31 10.59
CA HIS A 72 3.50 15.00 9.30
C HIS A 72 3.35 14.05 8.10
N PHE A 73 3.25 12.73 8.35
CA PHE A 73 3.20 11.74 7.28
C PHE A 73 2.12 12.05 6.24
N TRP A 74 0.94 12.50 6.64
CA TRP A 74 -0.19 12.79 5.74
C TRP A 74 -0.34 14.27 5.32
N ASP A 75 0.66 15.12 5.57
CA ASP A 75 0.61 16.53 5.19
C ASP A 75 0.61 16.73 3.66
N ASP A 76 -0.39 17.42 3.11
CA ASP A 76 -0.58 17.60 1.67
C ASP A 76 -0.76 16.24 0.95
N LYS A 77 -1.70 15.41 1.42
CA LYS A 77 -1.83 13.99 0.98
C LYS A 77 -2.09 13.82 -0.52
N GLU A 78 -2.67 14.83 -1.16
CA GLU A 78 -3.01 14.80 -2.60
C GLU A 78 -1.90 15.43 -3.46
N SER A 79 -0.86 16.03 -2.85
CA SER A 79 0.30 16.55 -3.59
C SER A 79 1.18 15.41 -4.11
N PRO A 80 1.42 15.33 -5.42
CA PRO A 80 2.36 14.37 -6.00
C PRO A 80 3.77 14.48 -5.40
N GLU A 81 4.24 15.69 -5.13
CA GLU A 81 5.56 15.93 -4.56
C GLU A 81 5.64 15.45 -3.09
N ALA A 82 4.58 15.68 -2.32
CA ALA A 82 4.49 15.15 -0.96
C ALA A 82 4.42 13.62 -0.97
N ASN A 83 3.72 13.04 -1.95
CA ASN A 83 3.65 11.59 -2.14
C ASN A 83 5.00 11.00 -2.50
N GLN A 84 5.77 11.64 -3.39
CA GLN A 84 7.13 11.20 -3.68
C GLN A 84 8.02 11.25 -2.43
N ARG A 85 7.98 12.34 -1.66
CA ARG A 85 8.75 12.45 -0.41
C ARG A 85 8.38 11.37 0.62
N ARG A 86 7.11 10.93 0.66
CA ARG A 86 6.68 9.81 1.51
C ARG A 86 7.37 8.51 1.09
N ILE A 87 7.35 8.20 -0.20
CA ILE A 87 8.00 7.01 -0.76
C ILE A 87 9.51 7.04 -0.48
N ASP A 88 10.17 8.18 -0.72
CA ASP A 88 11.61 8.33 -0.46
C ASP A 88 11.95 8.07 1.02
N ARG A 89 11.16 8.62 1.95
CA ARG A 89 11.32 8.38 3.40
C ARG A 89 11.07 6.93 3.79
N VAL A 90 10.06 6.29 3.20
CA VAL A 90 9.75 4.87 3.41
C VAL A 90 10.91 4.00 2.97
N LEU A 91 11.42 4.20 1.75
CA LEU A 91 12.55 3.45 1.20
C LEU A 91 13.81 3.65 2.03
N GLN A 92 14.12 4.91 2.38
CA GLN A 92 15.25 5.23 3.25
C GLN A 92 15.14 4.52 4.60
N LYS A 93 14.01 4.65 5.29
CA LYS A 93 13.83 4.06 6.63
C LYS A 93 13.87 2.53 6.59
N PHE A 94 13.34 1.93 5.52
CA PHE A 94 13.39 0.49 5.33
C PHE A 94 14.83 0.02 5.15
N GLN A 95 15.62 0.69 4.30
CA GLN A 95 17.03 0.34 4.08
C GLN A 95 17.88 0.55 5.33
N GLU A 96 17.61 1.60 6.11
CA GLU A 96 18.26 1.83 7.41
C GLU A 96 17.97 0.69 8.39
N LYS A 97 16.73 0.17 8.42
CA LYS A 97 16.32 -0.91 9.33
C LYS A 97 16.78 -2.29 8.86
N TYR A 98 16.87 -2.51 7.54
CA TYR A 98 17.22 -3.78 6.93
C TYR A 98 18.30 -3.60 5.83
N PRO A 99 19.55 -3.26 6.20
CA PRO A 99 20.59 -2.88 5.23
C PRO A 99 21.03 -4.00 4.29
N GLU A 100 20.77 -5.26 4.66
CA GLU A 100 21.07 -6.45 3.86
C GLU A 100 20.00 -6.72 2.79
N GLN A 101 18.83 -6.08 2.86
CA GLN A 101 17.79 -6.26 1.85
C GLN A 101 18.16 -5.49 0.57
N PRO A 102 17.87 -6.06 -0.61
CA PRO A 102 18.13 -5.38 -1.86
C PRO A 102 17.18 -4.18 -2.04
N VAL A 103 17.68 -3.13 -2.67
CA VAL A 103 16.83 -2.09 -3.24
C VAL A 103 16.24 -2.64 -4.53
N LEU A 104 14.91 -2.73 -4.58
CA LEU A 104 14.18 -3.20 -5.75
C LEU A 104 13.65 -2.00 -6.54
N GLU A 105 13.62 -2.12 -7.86
CA GLU A 105 12.97 -1.14 -8.72
C GLU A 105 11.44 -1.24 -8.58
N ASP A 106 10.77 -0.10 -8.77
CA ASP A 106 9.32 -0.08 -8.82
C ASP A 106 8.83 -0.93 -10.01
N PRO A 107 7.79 -1.76 -9.83
CA PRO A 107 7.23 -2.51 -10.94
C PRO A 107 6.70 -1.54 -12.00
N PRO A 108 6.90 -1.82 -13.29
CA PRO A 108 6.33 -0.99 -14.35
C PRO A 108 4.80 -1.03 -14.27
N CYS A 109 4.16 0.11 -14.52
CA CYS A 109 2.72 0.13 -14.74
C CYS A 109 2.45 -0.35 -16.18
N ASP A 110 2.29 -1.65 -16.37
CA ASP A 110 1.99 -2.30 -17.64
C ASP A 110 0.51 -2.74 -17.76
N PHE A 111 -0.34 -2.17 -16.90
CA PHE A 111 -1.76 -2.51 -16.87
C PHE A 111 -2.43 -2.22 -18.22
N ASP A 112 -2.95 -3.28 -18.83
CA ASP A 112 -3.73 -3.22 -20.06
C ASP A 112 -5.13 -3.79 -19.81
N LEU A 113 -6.10 -2.88 -19.68
CA LEU A 113 -7.50 -3.22 -19.44
C LEU A 113 -8.03 -4.28 -20.45
N THR A 114 -7.61 -4.20 -21.71
CA THR A 114 -8.10 -5.11 -22.76
C THR A 114 -7.47 -6.50 -22.67
N LYS A 115 -6.24 -6.60 -22.17
CA LYS A 115 -5.56 -7.86 -21.88
C LYS A 115 -6.13 -8.54 -20.64
N PHE A 116 -6.32 -7.79 -19.55
CA PHE A 116 -6.74 -8.34 -18.27
C PHE A 116 -8.26 -8.56 -18.17
N TYR A 117 -9.06 -7.77 -18.90
CA TYR A 117 -10.52 -7.86 -18.91
C TYR A 117 -11.06 -7.87 -20.35
N PRO A 118 -10.86 -8.96 -21.11
CA PRO A 118 -11.24 -9.02 -22.53
C PRO A 118 -12.76 -8.88 -22.76
N ASN A 119 -13.58 -9.16 -21.74
CA ASN A 119 -15.03 -9.02 -21.76
C ASN A 119 -15.54 -7.79 -20.99
N PHE A 120 -14.65 -6.86 -20.61
CA PHE A 120 -15.08 -5.63 -19.95
C PHE A 120 -15.98 -4.83 -20.89
N PRO A 121 -17.16 -4.35 -20.44
CA PRO A 121 -18.05 -3.59 -21.30
C PRO A 121 -17.35 -2.36 -21.86
N LYS A 122 -17.20 -2.30 -23.19
CA LYS A 122 -16.72 -1.10 -23.87
C LYS A 122 -17.80 -0.01 -23.73
N GLY A 123 -17.57 0.99 -22.87
CA GLY A 123 -18.32 2.25 -22.91
C GLY A 123 -18.96 2.79 -21.63
N THR A 124 -18.36 2.64 -20.44
CA THR A 124 -18.87 3.35 -19.24
C THR A 124 -17.76 3.99 -18.40
N PHE A 125 -16.88 4.77 -19.04
CA PHE A 125 -16.16 5.84 -18.35
C PHE A 125 -16.12 7.04 -19.29
N GLY A 126 -17.04 7.98 -19.05
CA GLY A 126 -17.02 9.34 -19.59
C GLY A 126 -16.81 10.30 -18.44
#